data_AF-A0A946TD52-F1
#
_entry.id   AF-A0A946TD52-F1
#
_cell.length_a   1.000
_cell.length_b   1.000
_cell.length_c   1.000
_cell.angle_alpha   90.00
_cell.angle_beta   90.00
_cell.angle_gamma   90.00
#
_symmetry.space_group_name_H-M   'P 1'
#
loop_
_entity.id
_entity.type
_entity.pdbx_description
1 polymer ?
#
loop_
_entity_poly.entity_id
_entity_poly.type
_entity_poly.pdbx_seq_one_letter_code
_entity_poly.pdbx_strand_id
1 'polypeptide(L)' 'LFDEQVDGTYWSLIASSSKPDQGKLICSCFKVSEKTIVEAIEGGACSAAQLGQQLQCGTNCGSCIPELNSLITQSLRLA' A
#
# COMPACT_ATOMS: atom_id res chain seq x y z
N LEU A 1 -24.53 37.22 17.73
CA LEU A 1 -24.58 35.75 17.93
C LEU A 1 -23.14 35.29 18.00
N PHE A 2 -22.80 34.67 19.13
CA PHE A 2 -21.47 34.66 19.72
C PHE A 2 -20.39 34.01 18.84
N ASP A 3 -19.26 34.72 18.83
CA ASP A 3 -17.90 34.30 18.55
C ASP A 3 -17.57 33.09 19.45
N GLU A 4 -17.48 31.88 18.89
CA GLU A 4 -17.11 30.68 19.66
C GLU A 4 -15.70 30.26 19.26
N GLN A 5 -14.78 30.63 20.14
CA GLN A 5 -13.35 30.41 20.08
C GLN A 5 -13.04 28.91 19.99
N VAL A 6 -12.60 28.46 18.81
CA VAL A 6 -11.88 27.19 18.67
C VAL A 6 -10.53 27.37 19.35
N ASP A 7 -10.40 26.88 20.59
CA ASP A 7 -9.15 26.93 21.34
C ASP A 7 -8.00 26.28 20.54
N GLY A 8 -6.82 26.92 20.59
CA GLY A 8 -5.62 26.59 19.79
C GLY A 8 -5.06 25.17 19.93
N THR A 9 -5.72 24.31 20.69
CA THR A 9 -5.49 22.87 20.80
C THR A 9 -6.27 22.03 19.78
N TYR A 10 -7.21 22.60 19.02
CA TYR A 10 -8.00 21.88 18.00
C TYR A 10 -7.12 21.35 16.85
N TRP A 11 -6.03 22.06 16.51
CA TRP A 11 -5.04 21.60 15.54
C TRP A 11 -4.19 20.43 16.01
N SER A 12 -4.06 20.21 17.32
CA SER A 12 -3.33 19.05 17.86
C SER A 12 -4.05 17.73 17.62
N LEU A 13 -5.37 17.74 17.39
CA LEU A 13 -6.17 16.54 17.08
C LEU A 13 -6.20 16.20 15.59
N ILE A 14 -5.95 17.15 14.70
CA ILE A 14 -5.75 16.91 13.25
C ILE A 14 -4.27 16.75 12.88
N ALA A 15 -3.35 16.75 13.85
CA ALA A 15 -1.94 16.45 13.64
C ALA A 15 -1.84 15.00 13.11
N SER A 16 -1.83 14.92 11.78
CA SER A 16 -1.81 13.69 11.01
C SER A 16 -0.65 12.84 11.48
N SER A 17 -0.97 11.71 12.12
CA SER A 17 0.01 10.71 12.49
C SER A 17 0.72 10.29 11.22
N SER A 18 2.00 10.64 11.10
CA SER A 18 2.88 10.28 10.01
C SER A 18 3.07 8.77 9.99
N LYS A 19 2.07 8.05 9.46
CA LYS A 19 2.22 6.65 9.09
C LYS A 19 3.30 6.58 8.02
N PRO A 20 4.19 5.57 8.09
CA PRO A 20 5.18 5.38 7.05
C PRO A 20 4.45 5.31 5.70
N ASP A 21 4.96 6.05 4.73
CA ASP A 21 4.45 6.07 3.36
C ASP A 21 4.56 4.65 2.80
N GLN A 22 3.44 3.91 2.85
CA GLN A 22 3.35 2.54 2.34
C GLN A 22 2.99 2.56 0.84
N GLY A 23 2.86 3.73 0.21
CA GLY A 23 2.41 3.86 -1.17
C GLY A 23 0.95 3.47 -1.36
N LYS A 24 0.54 3.27 -2.62
CA LYS A 24 -0.84 2.93 -3.01
C LYS A 24 -1.23 1.56 -2.45
N LEU A 25 -2.46 1.44 -1.94
CA LEU A 25 -3.00 0.12 -1.57
C LEU A 25 -3.36 -0.66 -2.84
N ILE A 26 -2.78 -1.86 -3.01
CA ILE A 26 -2.98 -2.69 -4.21
C ILE A 26 -3.94 -3.85 -3.93
N CYS A 27 -3.82 -4.51 -2.77
CA CYS A 27 -4.73 -5.57 -2.37
C CYS A 27 -5.52 -5.16 -1.13
N SER A 28 -6.82 -4.90 -1.29
CA SER A 28 -7.69 -4.54 -0.17
C SER A 28 -7.99 -5.71 0.77
N CYS A 29 -8.04 -6.95 0.28
CA CYS A 29 -8.36 -8.13 1.10
C CYS A 29 -7.32 -8.38 2.19
N PHE A 30 -6.03 -8.26 1.84
CA PHE A 30 -4.91 -8.51 2.74
C PHE A 30 -4.16 -7.22 3.13
N LYS A 31 -4.71 -6.06 2.74
CA LYS A 31 -4.12 -4.72 2.97
C LYS A 31 -2.67 -4.62 2.50
N VAL A 32 -2.36 -5.19 1.34
CA VAL A 32 -1.03 -5.14 0.75
C VAL A 32 -0.87 -3.87 -0.07
N SER A 33 0.20 -3.15 0.21
CA SER A 33 0.55 -1.90 -0.45
C SER A 33 1.55 -2.12 -1.59
N GLU A 34 1.64 -1.15 -2.49
CA GLU A 34 2.55 -1.15 -3.63
C GLU A 34 4.00 -1.26 -3.17
N LYS A 35 4.38 -0.51 -2.14
CA LYS A 35 5.75 -0.50 -1.62
C LYS A 35 6.15 -1.88 -1.10
N THR A 36 5.26 -2.55 -0.36
CA THR A 36 5.48 -3.92 0.10
C THR A 36 5.61 -4.92 -1.04
N ILE A 37 4.88 -4.71 -2.14
CA ILE A 37 5.04 -5.54 -3.35
C ILE A 37 6.41 -5.29 -3.99
N VAL A 38 6.83 -4.04 -4.12
CA VAL A 38 8.15 -3.69 -4.67
C VAL A 38 9.27 -4.29 -3.81
N GLU A 39 9.20 -4.14 -2.49
CA GLU A 39 10.17 -4.74 -1.55
C GLU A 39 10.26 -6.27 -1.72
N ALA A 40 9.12 -6.93 -1.92
CA ALA A 40 9.10 -8.37 -2.19
C ALA A 40 9.70 -8.72 -3.57
N ILE A 41 9.48 -7.88 -4.59
CA ILE A 41 10.09 -8.04 -5.92
C ILE A 41 11.61 -7.87 -5.84
N GLU A 42 12.09 -6.86 -5.12
CA GLU A 42 13.53 -6.65 -4.84
C GLU A 42 14.13 -7.81 -4.04
N GLY A 43 13.34 -8.44 -3.17
CA GLY A 43 13.68 -9.69 -2.48
C GLY A 43 13.69 -10.95 -3.37
N GLY A 44 13.36 -10.82 -4.66
CA GLY A 44 13.41 -11.90 -5.64
C GLY A 44 12.04 -12.46 -6.07
N ALA A 45 10.93 -11.84 -5.69
CA ALA A 45 9.61 -12.25 -6.18
C ALA A 45 9.38 -11.77 -7.62
N CYS A 46 9.26 -12.70 -8.57
CA CYS A 46 9.08 -12.42 -9.99
C CYS A 46 7.69 -12.85 -10.53
N SER A 47 6.77 -13.24 -9.67
CA SER A 47 5.42 -13.67 -10.07
C SER A 47 4.38 -13.38 -9.00
N ALA A 48 3.13 -13.15 -9.43
CA ALA A 48 1.99 -12.99 -8.53
C ALA A 48 1.81 -14.20 -7.59
N ALA A 49 2.20 -15.41 -8.02
CA ALA A 49 2.17 -16.59 -7.16
C ALA A 49 3.18 -16.49 -6.01
N GLN A 50 4.41 -16.03 -6.27
CA GLN A 50 5.42 -15.82 -5.22
C GLN A 50 5.01 -14.69 -4.28
N LEU A 51 4.48 -13.59 -4.82
CA LEU A 51 3.91 -12.52 -4.01
C LEU A 51 2.71 -13.00 -3.18
N GLY A 52 1.89 -13.91 -3.70
CA GLY A 52 0.82 -14.55 -2.94
C GLY A 52 1.32 -15.49 -1.84
N GLN A 53 2.44 -16.18 -2.05
CA GLN A 53 3.07 -17.00 -1.00
C GLN A 53 3.66 -16.14 0.13
N GLN A 54 4.26 -14.99 -0.20
CA GLN A 54 4.89 -14.11 0.78
C GLN A 54 3.90 -13.14 1.46
N LEU A 55 3.01 -12.54 0.67
CA LEU A 55 2.13 -11.43 1.09
C LEU A 55 0.65 -11.79 1.08
N GLN A 56 0.28 -13.01 0.68
CA GLN A 56 -1.11 -13.50 0.57
C GLN A 56 -1.98 -12.77 -0.47
N CYS A 57 -1.46 -11.75 -1.15
CA CYS A 57 -2.18 -11.00 -2.18
C CYS A 57 -2.55 -11.88 -3.40
N GLY A 58 -3.68 -11.57 -4.04
CA GLY A 58 -4.13 -12.28 -5.25
C GLY A 58 -4.77 -13.65 -5.01
N THR A 59 -4.90 -14.12 -3.76
CA THR A 59 -5.46 -15.46 -3.46
C THR A 59 -6.92 -15.47 -3.03
N ASN A 60 -7.48 -14.32 -2.62
CA ASN A 60 -8.85 -14.22 -2.10
C ASN A 60 -9.86 -13.82 -3.18
N CYS A 61 -9.91 -12.54 -3.58
CA CYS A 61 -10.81 -12.06 -4.63
C CYS A 61 -10.14 -11.98 -6.01
N GLY A 62 -8.80 -12.04 -6.06
CA GLY A 62 -8.02 -12.00 -7.30
C GLY A 62 -8.01 -10.65 -8.05
N SER A 63 -8.70 -9.62 -7.58
CA SER A 63 -8.82 -8.34 -8.31
C SER A 63 -7.49 -7.59 -8.48
N CYS A 64 -6.53 -7.83 -7.58
CA CYS A 64 -5.20 -7.21 -7.64
C CYS A 64 -4.21 -7.94 -8.56
N ILE A 65 -4.53 -9.15 -9.09
CA ILE A 65 -3.64 -9.94 -9.95
C ILE A 65 -3.16 -9.18 -11.21
N PRO A 66 -4.03 -8.50 -12.00
CA PRO A 66 -3.55 -7.75 -13.17
C PRO A 66 -2.60 -6.62 -12.79
N GLU A 67 -2.89 -5.93 -11.68
CA GLU A 67 -2.05 -4.84 -11.17
C GLU A 67 -0.69 -5.37 -10.67
N LEU A 68 -0.68 -6.50 -9.94
CA LEU A 68 0.52 -7.20 -9.50
C LEU A 68 1.44 -7.54 -10.66
N ASN A 69 0.90 -8.13 -11.74
CA ASN A 69 1.70 -8.47 -12.92
C ASN A 69 2.25 -7.22 -13.63
N SER A 70 1.48 -6.14 -13.67
CA SER A 70 1.94 -4.85 -14.20
C SER A 70 3.12 -4.31 -13.39
N LEU A 71 3.01 -4.31 -12.05
CA LEU A 71 4.07 -3.88 -11.15
C LEU A 71 5.33 -4.73 -11.30
N ILE A 72 5.21 -6.06 -11.31
CA ILE A 72 6.35 -6.96 -11.56
C ILE A 72 7.04 -6.63 -12.89
N THR A 73 6.26 -6.46 -13.96
CA THR A 73 6.81 -6.14 -15.29
C THR A 73 7.51 -4.77 -15.29
N GLN A 74 6.97 -3.79 -14.58
CA GLN A 74 7.56 -2.46 -14.45
C GLN A 74 8.85 -2.50 -13.63
N SER A 75 8.85 -3.16 -12.48
CA SER A 75 10.03 -3.32 -11.62
C SER A 75 11.15 -4.08 -12.33
N LEU A 76 10.84 -5.16 -13.06
CA LEU A 76 11.83 -5.92 -13.84
C LEU A 76 12.38 -5.16 -15.05
N ARG A 77 11.69 -4.11 -15.54
CA ARG A 77 12.21 -3.25 -16.62
C ARG A 77 13.21 -2.21 -16.11
N LEU A 78 13.16 -1.89 -14.82
CA LEU A 78 13.98 -0.84 -14.20
C LEU A 78 15.24 -1.37 -13.51
N ALA A 79 15.39 -2.70 -13.41
CA ALA A 79 16.57 -3.40 -12.89
C ALA A 79 17.50 -3.87 -14.02
#